data_AF-A0A2Z6V1C1-F1
#
_entry.id   AF-A0A2Z6V1C1-F1
#
_cell.length_a   1.000
_cell.length_b   1.000
_cell.length_c   1.000
_cell.angle_alpha   90.00
_cell.angle_beta   90.00
_cell.angle_gamma   90.00
#
_symmetry.space_group_name_H-M   'P 1'
#
loop_
_entity.id
_entity.type
_entity.pdbx_description
1 polymer ?
#
loop_
_entity_poly.entity_id
_entity_poly.type
_entity_poly.pdbx_seq_one_letter_code
_entity_poly.pdbx_strand_id
1 'polypeptide(L)' 'MSTSAKSLEELVRQLPPQLKVEVQTFVESLLSKSNQPIKRKLRQDWAGMLKTDYTSIELQNLAVEWRNG' A
#
# COMPACT_ATOMS: atom_id res chain seq x y z
N MET A 1 30.79 -4.09 13.97
CA MET A 1 30.47 -4.26 15.40
C MET A 1 29.07 -4.88 15.46
N SER A 2 28.96 -6.14 15.04
CA SER A 2 28.74 -7.33 15.89
C SER A 2 27.31 -7.33 16.43
N THR A 3 26.45 -8.31 16.12
CA THR A 3 26.53 -9.64 16.76
C THR A 3 25.65 -10.73 16.10
N SER A 4 26.24 -11.94 16.03
CA SER A 4 25.63 -13.28 16.01
C SER A 4 24.96 -13.79 14.72
N ALA A 5 25.78 -14.48 13.92
CA ALA A 5 25.36 -15.37 12.85
C ALA A 5 24.68 -16.64 13.40
N LYS A 6 23.41 -16.53 13.79
CA LYS A 6 22.47 -17.66 13.72
C LYS A 6 21.46 -17.31 12.63
N SER A 7 21.19 -18.24 11.71
CA SER A 7 20.15 -18.01 10.72
C SER A 7 18.82 -17.77 11.44
N LEU A 8 17.95 -16.95 10.84
CA LEU A 8 16.64 -16.67 11.41
C LEU A 8 15.86 -17.97 11.66
N GLU A 9 16.08 -18.98 10.82
CA GLU A 9 15.54 -20.34 10.97
C GLU A 9 16.01 -21.06 12.23
N GLU A 10 17.28 -20.91 12.63
CA GLU A 10 17.86 -21.51 13.84
C GLU A 10 17.20 -20.93 15.10
N LEU A 11 16.96 -19.61 15.11
CA LEU A 11 16.29 -18.91 16.20
C LEU A 11 14.80 -19.30 16.29
N VAL A 12 14.13 -19.43 15.15
CA VAL A 12 12.74 -19.90 15.07
C VAL A 12 12.62 -21.35 15.54
N ARG A 13 13.60 -22.21 15.26
CA ARG A 13 13.61 -23.60 15.75
C ARG A 13 13.70 -23.69 17.27
N GLN A 14 14.50 -22.83 17.91
CA GLN A 14 14.70 -22.79 19.37
C GLN A 14 13.53 -22.19 20.15
N LEU A 15 12.55 -21.59 19.46
CA LEU A 15 11.39 -20.99 20.12
C LEU A 15 10.40 -22.04 20.68
N PRO A 16 9.80 -21.77 21.85
CA PRO A 16 8.66 -22.51 22.36
C PRO A 16 7.50 -22.53 21.35
N PRO A 17 6.67 -23.59 21.32
CA PRO A 17 5.59 -23.73 20.34
C PRO A 17 4.57 -22.58 20.39
N GLN A 18 4.36 -21.98 21.56
CA GLN A 18 3.47 -20.83 21.74
C GLN A 18 3.98 -19.59 21.00
N LEU A 19 5.29 -19.33 21.06
CA LEU A 19 5.90 -18.16 20.43
C LEU A 19 6.11 -18.37 18.93
N LYS A 20 6.20 -19.61 18.45
CA LYS A 20 6.24 -19.92 17.01
C LYS A 20 5.00 -19.44 16.28
N VAL A 21 3.82 -19.53 16.91
CA VAL A 21 2.56 -19.05 16.34
C VAL A 21 2.59 -17.53 16.15
N GLU A 22 3.05 -16.80 17.16
CA GLU A 22 3.16 -15.34 17.09
C GLU A 22 4.16 -14.89 16.00
N VAL A 23 5.30 -15.58 15.90
CA VAL A 23 6.28 -15.32 14.83
C VAL A 23 5.70 -15.60 13.45
N GLN A 24 4.94 -16.69 13.29
CA GLN A 24 4.29 -17.01 12.03
C GLN A 24 3.31 -15.89 11.62
N THR A 25 2.43 -15.48 12.53
CA THR A 25 1.47 -14.38 12.29
C THR A 25 2.19 -13.07 11.95
N PHE A 26 3.31 -12.78 12.61
CA PHE A 26 4.10 -11.60 12.33
C PHE A 26 4.74 -11.65 10.93
N VAL A 27 5.32 -12.79 10.54
CA VAL A 27 5.91 -12.98 9.21
C VAL A 27 4.85 -12.88 8.10
N GLU A 28 3.68 -13.48 8.31
CA GLU A 28 2.54 -13.37 7.38
C GLU A 28 2.09 -11.90 7.21
N SER A 29 2.05 -11.14 8.31
CA SER A 29 1.76 -9.69 8.28
C SER A 29 2.81 -8.89 7.49
N LEU A 30 4.10 -9.21 7.65
CA LEU A 30 5.17 -8.57 6.90
C LEU A 30 5.11 -8.89 5.40
N LEU A 31 4.84 -10.15 5.04
CA LEU A 31 4.66 -10.56 3.65
C LEU A 31 3.44 -9.88 3.02
N SER A 32 2.33 -9.78 3.74
CA SER A 32 1.14 -9.06 3.31
C SER A 32 1.43 -7.58 3.05
N LYS A 33 2.16 -6.90 3.96
CA LYS A 33 2.56 -5.49 3.81
C LYS A 33 3.54 -5.27 2.66
N SER A 34 4.46 -6.21 2.43
CA SER A 34 5.41 -6.16 1.31
C SER A 34 4.72 -6.32 -0.05
N ASN A 35 3.67 -7.15 -0.11
CA ASN A 35 2.91 -7.40 -1.33
C ASN A 35 1.81 -6.37 -1.59
N GLN A 36 1.52 -5.48 -0.63
CA GLN A 36 0.63 -4.37 -0.90
C GLN A 36 1.31 -3.43 -1.91
N PRO A 37 0.68 -3.15 -3.06
CA PRO A 37 1.18 -2.14 -3.96
C PRO A 37 1.30 -0.86 -3.14
N ILE A 38 2.50 -0.26 -3.14
CA ILE A 38 2.76 1.05 -2.52
C ILE A 38 1.60 1.92 -2.94
N LYS A 39 0.74 2.32 -1.97
CA LYS A 39 -0.40 3.20 -2.23
C LYS A 39 0.21 4.48 -2.78
N ARG A 40 0.26 4.60 -4.12
CA ARG A 40 0.76 5.79 -4.76
C ARG A 40 -0.12 6.91 -4.26
N LYS A 41 0.48 7.86 -3.55
CA LYS A 41 -0.22 9.06 -3.09
C LYS A 41 -0.92 9.63 -4.32
N LEU A 42 -2.24 9.81 -4.26
CA LEU A 42 -3.02 10.35 -5.37
C LEU A 42 -2.37 11.67 -5.73
N ARG A 43 -1.75 11.74 -6.91
CA ARG A 43 -0.87 12.87 -7.23
C ARG A 43 -1.63 14.18 -7.37
N GLN A 44 -2.96 14.12 -7.57
CA GLN A 44 -3.84 15.29 -7.77
C GLN A 44 -3.26 16.27 -8.79
N ASP A 45 -2.39 15.83 -9.70
CA ASP A 45 -1.70 16.71 -10.66
C ASP A 45 -2.70 17.38 -11.62
N TRP A 46 -3.91 16.81 -11.74
CA TRP A 46 -5.04 17.36 -12.48
C TRP A 46 -5.79 18.48 -11.73
N ALA A 47 -5.66 18.57 -10.41
CA ALA A 47 -6.37 19.56 -9.61
C ALA A 47 -5.84 20.96 -9.91
N GLY A 48 -6.72 21.82 -10.44
CA GLY A 48 -6.37 23.19 -10.84
C GLY A 48 -5.82 23.34 -12.27
N MET A 49 -5.77 22.26 -13.06
CA MET A 49 -5.44 22.35 -14.50
C MET A 49 -6.60 22.89 -15.34
N LEU A 50 -7.83 22.83 -14.84
CA LEU A 50 -9.00 23.40 -15.51
C LEU A 50 -8.98 24.93 -15.40
N LYS A 51 -8.46 25.59 -16.43
CA LYS A 51 -8.40 27.04 -16.56
C LYS A 51 -9.25 27.50 -17.73
N THR A 52 -10.53 27.83 -17.50
CA THR A 52 -11.48 28.11 -18.59
C THR A 52 -12.77 28.78 -18.11
N ASP A 53 -13.39 29.56 -19.00
CA ASP A 53 -14.69 30.23 -18.89
C ASP A 53 -15.90 29.28 -19.07
N TYR A 54 -15.84 28.07 -18.54
CA TYR A 54 -16.98 27.15 -18.64
C TYR A 54 -18.07 27.50 -17.66
N THR A 55 -19.31 27.45 -18.14
CA THR A 55 -20.49 27.50 -17.28
C THR A 55 -20.65 26.18 -16.54
N SER A 56 -21.32 26.21 -15.38
CA SER A 56 -21.53 25.02 -14.54
C SER A 56 -22.22 23.86 -15.28
N ILE A 57 -23.06 24.15 -16.29
CA ILE A 57 -23.75 23.14 -17.09
C ILE A 57 -22.78 22.41 -18.03
N GLU A 58 -21.84 23.13 -18.64
CA GLU A 58 -20.87 22.53 -19.57
C GLU A 58 -19.93 21.57 -18.83
N LEU A 59 -19.52 21.94 -17.62
CA LEU A 59 -18.73 21.06 -16.75
C LEU A 59 -19.50 19.82 -16.32
N GLN A 60 -20.80 19.95 -16.08
CA GLN A 60 -21.63 18.81 -15.73
C GLN A 60 -21.74 17.81 -16.89
N ASN A 61 -21.92 18.28 -18.12
CA ASN A 61 -21.99 17.41 -19.30
C ASN A 61 -20.64 16.70 -19.54
N LEU A 62 -19.53 17.43 -19.48
CA LEU A 62 -18.17 16.86 -19.59
C LEU A 62 -17.90 15.80 -18.50
N ALA A 63 -18.35 16.04 -17.28
CA ALA A 63 -18.20 15.07 -16.19
C ALA A 63 -18.99 13.78 -16.41
N VAL A 64 -20.14 13.86 -17.08
CA VAL A 64 -20.92 12.66 -17.47
C VAL A 64 -20.20 11.89 -18.56
N GLU A 65 -19.66 12.58 -19.58
CA GLU A 65 -18.89 11.94 -20.65
C GLU A 65 -17.65 11.21 -20.12
N TRP A 66 -16.88 11.84 -19.23
CA TRP A 66 -15.68 11.23 -18.65
C TRP A 66 -15.94 10.04 -17.73
N ARG A 67 -17.12 9.93 -17.13
CA ARG A 67 -17.48 8.77 -16.28
C ARG A 67 -18.01 7.60 -17.08
N ASN A 68 -18.56 7.87 -18.26
CA ASN A 68 -19.18 6.86 -19.12
C ASN A 68 -18.23 6.31 -20.19
N GLY A 69 -17.01 6.87 -20.30
CA GLY A 69 -15.89 6.30 -21.06
C GLY A 69 -15.00 5.41 -20.21
#